data_AF-A0A0D7NLY9-F1
#
_entry.id   AF-A0A0D7NLY9-F1
#
_cell.length_a   1.000
_cell.length_b   1.000
_cell.length_c   1.000
_cell.angle_alpha   90.00
_cell.angle_beta   90.00
_cell.angle_gamma   90.00
#
_symmetry.space_group_name_H-M   'P 1'
#
loop_
_entity.id
_entity.type
_entity.pdbx_description
1 polymer ?
#
loop_
_entity_poly.entity_id
_entity_poly.type
_entity_poly.pdbx_seq_one_letter_code
_entity_poly.pdbx_strand_id
1 'polypeptide(L)'
;MRAIFAASALLIAAATTAFAASEADYKAAYAAADAANKEAGALRNQWTTTASTLSAAKKAGDAGDFDGAIAQAKEAEALAKASIFQATSEKERWKDMEIR
;
A
#
# COMPACT_ATOMS: atom_id res chain seq x y z
N MET A 1 -53.68 -4.76 24.61
CA MET A 1 -53.35 -3.64 23.69
C MET A 1 -52.34 -2.74 24.40
N ARG A 2 -51.07 -2.79 24.03
CA ARG A 2 -50.04 -1.83 24.47
C ARG A 2 -49.27 -1.41 23.23
N ALA A 3 -49.25 -0.10 23.02
CA ALA A 3 -48.87 0.55 21.78
C ALA A 3 -47.40 0.32 21.43
N ILE A 4 -47.18 0.03 20.14
CA ILE A 4 -45.90 0.04 19.45
C ILE A 4 -45.46 1.51 19.36
N PHE A 5 -44.36 1.87 20.03
CA PHE A 5 -43.64 3.10 19.71
C PHE A 5 -42.37 2.72 18.95
N ALA A 6 -42.48 2.73 17.63
CA ALA A 6 -41.38 2.60 16.71
C ALA A 6 -40.56 3.90 16.71
N ALA A 7 -39.42 3.91 17.40
CA ALA A 7 -38.42 4.97 17.27
C ALA A 7 -37.57 4.67 16.03
N SER A 8 -38.02 5.13 14.86
CA SER A 8 -37.20 5.17 13.64
C SER A 8 -36.21 6.33 13.77
N ALA A 9 -35.06 6.07 14.39
CA ALA A 9 -33.94 7.01 14.40
C ALA A 9 -33.32 7.06 13.00
N LEU A 10 -33.51 8.19 12.35
CA LEU A 10 -32.98 8.55 11.04
C LEU A 10 -31.44 8.45 11.08
N LEU A 11 -30.86 7.42 10.43
CA LEU A 11 -29.42 7.38 10.17
C LEU A 11 -29.10 8.51 9.18
N ILE A 12 -28.52 9.59 9.70
CA ILE A 12 -27.84 10.58 8.86
C ILE A 12 -26.55 9.91 8.40
N ALA A 13 -26.62 9.22 7.26
CA ALA A 13 -25.45 8.77 6.54
C ALA A 13 -24.66 10.03 6.15
N ALA A 14 -23.58 10.33 6.87
CA ALA A 14 -22.58 11.26 6.42
C ALA A 14 -22.02 10.70 5.11
N ALA A 15 -22.53 11.18 3.98
CA ALA A 15 -22.01 10.88 2.67
C ALA A 15 -20.59 11.46 2.61
N THR A 16 -19.59 10.63 2.93
CA THR A 16 -18.20 10.92 2.62
C THR A 16 -18.11 11.03 1.11
N THR A 17 -18.07 12.25 0.59
CA THR A 17 -17.73 12.50 -0.82
C THR A 17 -16.31 12.02 -1.01
N ALA A 18 -16.13 10.85 -1.63
CA ALA A 18 -14.83 10.40 -2.07
C ALA A 18 -14.39 11.32 -3.22
N PHE A 19 -13.41 12.17 -2.95
CA PHE A 19 -12.75 12.94 -4.00
C PHE A 19 -11.87 11.97 -4.81
N ALA A 20 -11.90 12.11 -6.14
CA ALA A 20 -10.98 11.39 -7.01
C ALA A 20 -9.54 11.76 -6.63
N ALA A 21 -8.64 10.78 -6.65
CA ALA A 21 -7.24 11.05 -6.34
C ALA A 21 -6.62 12.03 -7.33
N SER A 22 -5.73 12.89 -6.81
CA SER A 22 -5.00 13.86 -7.63
C SER A 22 -3.67 13.30 -8.14
N GLU A 23 -3.12 13.94 -9.16
CA GLU A 23 -1.75 13.66 -9.64
C GLU A 23 -0.71 13.83 -8.51
N ALA A 24 -0.93 14.79 -7.61
CA ALA A 24 -0.05 15.01 -6.46
C ALA A 24 -0.09 13.82 -5.48
N ASP A 25 -1.27 13.26 -5.23
CA ASP A 25 -1.44 12.07 -4.38
C ASP A 25 -0.72 10.85 -4.98
N TYR A 26 -0.86 10.66 -6.29
CA TYR A 26 -0.12 9.63 -7.03
C TYR A 26 1.39 9.82 -6.92
N LYS A 27 1.92 11.02 -7.20
CA LYS A 27 3.36 11.30 -7.14
C LYS A 27 3.93 11.04 -5.74
N ALA A 28 3.19 11.40 -4.70
CA ALA A 28 3.59 11.11 -3.31
C ALA A 28 3.63 9.60 -3.04
N ALA A 29 2.59 8.86 -3.42
CA ALA A 29 2.54 7.41 -3.25
C ALA A 29 3.65 6.70 -4.05
N TYR A 30 3.87 7.10 -5.30
CA TYR A 30 4.92 6.54 -6.15
C TYR A 30 6.31 6.80 -5.57
N ALA A 31 6.57 8.01 -5.07
CA ALA A 31 7.86 8.35 -4.45
C ALA A 31 8.14 7.50 -3.20
N ALA A 32 7.13 7.24 -2.36
CA ALA A 32 7.27 6.36 -1.20
C ALA A 32 7.60 4.92 -1.61
N ALA A 33 6.88 4.38 -2.61
CA ALA A 33 7.11 3.05 -3.15
C ALA A 33 8.51 2.91 -3.80
N ASP A 34 8.94 3.90 -4.58
CA ASP A 34 10.26 3.93 -5.21
C ASP A 34 11.39 4.01 -4.17
N ALA A 35 11.22 4.82 -3.12
CA ALA A 35 12.18 4.89 -2.01
C ALA A 35 12.33 3.54 -1.30
N ALA A 36 11.22 2.89 -0.94
CA ALA A 36 11.25 1.56 -0.32
C ALA A 36 11.88 0.51 -1.26
N ASN A 37 11.58 0.56 -2.56
CA ASN A 37 12.16 -0.36 -3.54
C ASN A 37 13.68 -0.16 -3.70
N LYS A 38 14.16 1.10 -3.62
CA LYS A 38 15.61 1.40 -3.59
C LYS A 38 16.29 0.89 -2.32
N GLU A 39 15.64 1.01 -1.17
CA GLU A 39 16.13 0.44 0.09
C GLU A 39 16.24 -1.09 0.01
N ALA A 40 15.22 -1.77 -0.53
CA ALA A 40 15.30 -3.21 -0.83
C ALA A 40 16.48 -3.55 -1.76
N GLY A 41 16.75 -2.71 -2.76
CA GLY A 41 17.93 -2.81 -3.63
C GLY A 41 19.25 -2.66 -2.89
N ALA A 42 19.36 -1.73 -1.94
CA ALA A 42 20.54 -1.58 -1.08
C ALA A 42 20.79 -2.82 -0.22
N LEU A 43 19.72 -3.54 0.16
CA LEU A 43 19.80 -4.82 0.85
C LEU A 43 20.02 -6.02 -0.09
N ARG A 44 20.12 -5.78 -1.41
CA ARG A 44 20.24 -6.81 -2.46
C ARG A 44 19.08 -7.78 -2.50
N ASN A 45 17.90 -7.38 -2.01
CA ASN A 45 16.69 -8.20 -1.99
C ASN A 45 15.53 -7.52 -2.74
N GLN A 46 15.85 -6.80 -3.82
CA GLN A 46 14.85 -6.17 -4.66
C GLN A 46 14.09 -7.22 -5.47
N TRP A 47 12.80 -7.35 -5.22
CA TRP A 47 11.98 -8.31 -5.95
C TRP A 47 11.57 -7.78 -7.33
N THR A 48 11.59 -8.66 -8.33
CA THR A 48 11.17 -8.33 -9.70
C THR A 48 9.68 -7.93 -9.76
N THR A 49 8.83 -8.56 -8.95
CA THR A 49 7.41 -8.20 -8.85
C THR A 49 7.23 -6.76 -8.40
N THR A 50 7.96 -6.30 -7.37
CA THR A 50 7.91 -4.90 -6.91
C THR A 50 8.24 -3.91 -8.03
N ALA A 51 9.28 -4.19 -8.81
CA ALA A 51 9.66 -3.36 -9.96
C ALA A 51 8.58 -3.36 -11.05
N SER A 52 7.95 -4.50 -11.31
CA SER A 52 6.84 -4.61 -12.27
C SER A 52 5.60 -3.82 -11.82
N THR A 53 5.26 -3.87 -10.53
CA THR A 53 4.14 -3.13 -9.93
C THR A 53 4.40 -1.62 -9.95
N LEU A 54 5.64 -1.17 -9.68
CA LEU A 54 6.03 0.23 -9.86
C LEU A 54 5.89 0.68 -11.32
N SER A 55 6.29 -0.15 -12.29
CA SER A 55 6.08 0.17 -13.70
C SER A 55 4.60 0.28 -14.06
N ALA A 56 3.74 -0.59 -13.50
CA ALA A 56 2.29 -0.52 -13.68
C ALA A 56 1.71 0.77 -13.05
N ALA A 57 2.14 1.13 -11.83
CA ALA A 57 1.77 2.38 -11.18
C ALA A 57 2.13 3.59 -12.05
N LYS A 58 3.34 3.59 -12.62
CA LYS A 58 3.79 4.66 -13.50
C LYS A 58 2.90 4.78 -14.74
N LYS A 59 2.62 3.65 -15.40
CA LYS A 59 1.76 3.63 -16.60
C LYS A 59 0.35 4.14 -16.32
N ALA A 60 -0.24 3.75 -15.19
CA ALA A 60 -1.56 4.25 -14.78
C ALA A 60 -1.52 5.76 -14.51
N GLY A 61 -0.48 6.25 -13.82
CA GLY A 61 -0.29 7.67 -13.54
C GLY A 61 -0.08 8.50 -14.81
N ASP A 62 0.71 7.98 -15.76
CA ASP A 62 0.92 8.61 -17.08
C ASP A 62 -0.39 8.65 -17.90
N ALA A 63 -1.31 7.70 -17.68
CA ALA A 63 -2.64 7.65 -18.30
C ALA A 63 -3.69 8.51 -17.57
N GLY A 64 -3.35 9.12 -16.44
CA GLY A 64 -4.28 9.89 -15.60
C GLY A 64 -5.21 9.04 -14.72
N ASP A 65 -5.01 7.72 -14.68
CA ASP A 65 -5.69 6.83 -13.74
C ASP A 65 -5.00 6.89 -12.37
N PHE A 66 -5.22 8.00 -11.66
CA PHE A 66 -4.53 8.26 -10.39
C PHE A 66 -4.97 7.30 -9.27
N ASP A 67 -6.23 6.86 -9.26
CA ASP A 67 -6.71 5.87 -8.30
C ASP A 67 -6.01 4.53 -8.51
N GLY A 68 -5.95 4.04 -9.76
CA GLY A 68 -5.22 2.83 -10.12
C GLY A 68 -3.72 2.96 -9.86
N ALA A 69 -3.13 4.12 -10.17
CA ALA A 69 -1.72 4.40 -9.94
C ALA A 69 -1.35 4.37 -8.45
N ILE A 70 -2.19 4.94 -7.59
CA ILE A 70 -2.00 4.92 -6.13
C ILE A 70 -2.15 3.50 -5.58
N ALA A 71 -3.14 2.74 -6.06
CA ALA A 71 -3.32 1.35 -5.62
C ALA A 71 -2.08 0.51 -5.94
N GLN A 72 -1.57 0.60 -7.17
CA GLN A 72 -0.35 -0.07 -7.60
C GLN A 72 0.89 0.42 -6.84
N ALA A 73 1.03 1.73 -6.59
CA ALA A 73 2.14 2.27 -5.81
C ALA A 73 2.14 1.71 -4.37
N LYS A 74 0.98 1.67 -3.71
CA LYS A 74 0.84 1.11 -2.36
C LYS A 74 1.14 -0.39 -2.31
N GLU A 75 0.71 -1.14 -3.32
CA GLU A 75 1.05 -2.57 -3.44
C GLU A 75 2.57 -2.75 -3.59
N ALA A 76 3.22 -1.96 -4.45
CA ALA A 76 4.67 -1.99 -4.61
C ALA A 76 5.41 -1.61 -3.32
N GLU A 77 4.93 -0.61 -2.57
CA GLU A 77 5.49 -0.24 -1.27
C GLU A 77 5.39 -1.40 -0.26
N ALA A 78 4.25 -2.08 -0.20
CA ALA A 78 4.06 -3.23 0.68
C ALA A 78 5.00 -4.40 0.32
N LEU A 79 5.14 -4.71 -0.97
CA LEU A 79 6.09 -5.72 -1.47
C LEU A 79 7.54 -5.35 -1.13
N ALA A 80 7.93 -4.09 -1.33
CA ALA A 80 9.26 -3.60 -0.97
C ALA A 80 9.54 -3.77 0.53
N LYS A 81 8.60 -3.37 1.39
CA LYS A 81 8.73 -3.53 2.85
C LYS A 81 8.80 -5.00 3.28
N ALA A 82 8.02 -5.88 2.65
CA ALA A 82 8.10 -7.31 2.89
C ALA A 82 9.49 -7.87 2.52
N SER A 83 10.05 -7.43 1.38
CA SER A 83 11.41 -7.83 0.97
C SER A 83 12.50 -7.32 1.92
N ILE A 84 12.38 -6.09 2.43
CA ILE A 84 13.28 -5.52 3.43
C ILE A 84 13.22 -6.34 4.73
N PHE A 85 12.01 -6.66 5.18
CA PHE A 85 11.81 -7.48 6.37
C PHE A 85 12.42 -8.87 6.21
N GLN A 86 12.23 -9.52 5.06
CA GLN A 86 12.86 -10.81 4.78
C GLN A 86 14.38 -10.72 4.84
N ALA A 87 14.98 -9.75 4.14
CA ALA A 87 16.43 -9.58 4.11
C ALA A 87 17.03 -9.30 5.49
N THR A 88 16.28 -8.60 6.34
CA THR A 88 16.72 -8.26 7.69
C THR A 88 16.57 -9.45 8.64
N SER A 89 15.43 -10.12 8.63
CA SER A 89 15.18 -11.31 9.46
C SER A 89 16.12 -12.48 9.11
N GLU A 90 16.49 -12.65 7.83
CA GLU A 90 17.48 -13.64 7.40
C GLU A 90 18.86 -13.41 8.01
N LYS A 91 19.26 -12.15 8.23
CA LYS A 91 20.54 -11.83 8.89
C LYS A 91 20.57 -12.18 10.37
N GLU A 92 19.41 -12.32 11.01
CA GLU A 92 19.31 -12.62 12.44
C GLU A 92 18.95 -14.08 12.72
N ARG A 93 18.50 -14.82 11.69
CA ARG A 93 17.96 -16.17 11.79
C ARG A 93 18.92 -17.21 12.42
N TRP A 94 20.22 -16.96 12.38
CA TRP A 94 21.23 -17.81 13.02
C TRP A 94 21.14 -17.78 14.56
N LYS A 95 20.72 -16.67 15.17
CA LYS A 95 20.57 -16.53 16.63
C LYS A 95 19.49 -17.48 17.17
N ASP A 96 18.40 -17.63 16.43
CA ASP A 96 17.30 -18.54 16.80
C ASP A 96 17.65 -20.03 16.60
N MET A 97 18.71 -20.34 15.85
CA MET A 97 19.18 -21.71 15.65
C MET A 97 20.09 -22.20 16.78
N GLU A 98 20.73 -21.29 17.52
CA GLU A 98 21.63 -21.62 18.64
C GLU A 98 20.88 -21.93 19.95
N ILE A 99 19.62 -21.51 20.09
CA ILE A 99 18.77 -21.79 21.27
C ILE A 99 18.00 -23.11 21.10
N ARG A 100 18.63 -24.16 20.58
CA ARG A 100 18.02 -25.48 20.40
C ARG A 100 18.82 -26.59 21.06
#